data_AF-A0A662FZP1-F1
#
_entry.id   AF-A0A662FZP1-F1
#
_cell.length_a   1.000
_cell.length_b   1.000
_cell.length_c   1.000
_cell.angle_alpha   90.00
_cell.angle_beta   90.00
_cell.angle_gamma   90.00
#
_symmetry.space_group_name_H-M   'P 1'
#
loop_
_entity.id
_entity.type
_entity.pdbx_description
1 polymer ?
#
loop_
_entity_poly.entity_id
_entity_poly.type
_entity_poly.pdbx_seq_one_letter_code
_entity_poly.pdbx_strand_id
1 'polypeptide(L)'
;MRSVEKLTYYMSLRRRKRGWEISYNIGSEGKLTTILRLNGRSTDKVFKGVIKALAKQGAIIPSKVSEDAQVYAIREDLGPVIGAYFILVRRARNIEKWNNFLNNLLEEQYVGIAKAFSVFLELAIELSKSMPKRPRSKSYALSPIV
;
A
#
# COMPACT_ATOMS: atom_id res chain seq x y z
N MET A 1 -8.65 9.99 -27.93
CA MET A 1 -7.70 9.84 -26.81
C MET A 1 -8.47 9.26 -25.63
N ARG A 2 -8.09 8.09 -25.10
CA ARG A 2 -8.67 7.60 -23.84
C ARG A 2 -8.17 8.54 -22.74
N SER A 3 -9.08 9.19 -22.00
CA SER A 3 -8.71 9.88 -20.78
C SER A 3 -8.07 8.83 -19.85
N VAL A 4 -6.81 9.02 -19.49
CA VAL A 4 -6.19 8.22 -18.43
C VAL A 4 -6.97 8.55 -17.18
N GLU A 5 -7.88 7.66 -16.75
CA GLU A 5 -8.57 7.82 -15.48
C GLU A 5 -7.49 7.97 -14.41
N LYS A 6 -7.47 9.13 -13.73
CA LYS A 6 -6.56 9.36 -12.62
C LYS A 6 -6.88 8.35 -11.53
N LEU A 7 -5.96 7.42 -11.30
CA LEU A 7 -6.09 6.45 -10.24
C LEU A 7 -5.84 7.14 -8.90
N THR A 8 -6.77 6.99 -7.98
CA THR A 8 -6.59 7.44 -6.61
C THR A 8 -6.14 6.27 -5.75
N TYR A 9 -5.11 6.52 -4.95
CA TYR A 9 -4.49 5.54 -4.08
C TYR A 9 -4.90 5.79 -2.64
N TYR A 10 -5.39 4.75 -1.99
CA TYR A 10 -5.81 4.82 -0.59
C TYR A 10 -5.13 3.74 0.23
N MET A 11 -4.70 4.13 1.42
CA MET A 11 -4.37 3.17 2.47
C MET A 11 -5.27 3.37 3.67
N SER A 12 -5.65 2.26 4.30
CA SER A 12 -6.41 2.28 5.54
C SER A 12 -5.85 1.30 6.55
N LEU A 13 -5.98 1.67 7.82
CA LEU A 13 -5.69 0.84 8.97
C LEU A 13 -6.99 0.60 9.72
N ARG A 14 -7.30 -0.67 10.05
CA ARG A 14 -8.47 -1.02 10.84
C ARG A 14 -8.11 -2.02 11.94
N ARG A 15 -8.69 -1.84 13.12
CA ARG A 15 -8.58 -2.80 14.20
C ARG A 15 -9.38 -4.08 13.89
N ARG A 16 -8.77 -5.23 14.13
CA ARG A 16 -9.36 -6.58 13.98
C ARG A 16 -9.20 -7.36 15.28
N LYS A 17 -9.93 -8.48 15.42
CA LYS A 17 -9.88 -9.35 16.62
C LYS A 17 -8.46 -9.80 17.00
N ARG A 18 -7.55 -9.95 16.01
CA ARG A 18 -6.19 -10.48 16.20
C ARG A 18 -5.07 -9.44 16.00
N GLY A 19 -5.40 -8.15 15.99
CA GLY A 19 -4.43 -7.07 15.77
C GLY A 19 -4.91 -6.06 14.74
N TRP A 20 -3.99 -5.55 13.93
CA TRP A 20 -4.29 -4.51 12.94
C TRP A 20 -4.20 -5.04 11.51
N GLU A 21 -5.06 -4.49 10.64
CA GLU A 21 -5.09 -4.76 9.21
C GLU A 21 -4.83 -3.47 8.42
N ILE A 22 -3.82 -3.47 7.56
CA ILE A 22 -3.69 -2.47 6.50
C ILE A 22 -4.44 -2.99 5.27
N SER A 23 -5.21 -2.13 4.61
CA SER A 23 -5.70 -2.34 3.25
C SER A 23 -5.16 -1.24 2.35
N TYR A 24 -4.60 -1.62 1.19
CA TYR A 24 -4.23 -0.67 0.16
C TYR A 24 -5.11 -0.90 -1.07
N ASN A 25 -5.68 0.20 -1.56
CA ASN A 25 -6.76 0.22 -2.54
C ASN A 25 -6.40 1.18 -3.68
N ILE A 26 -6.80 0.80 -4.89
CA ILE A 26 -6.66 1.62 -6.10
C ILE A 26 -8.06 1.77 -6.71
N GLY A 27 -8.40 2.98 -7.14
CA GLY A 27 -9.62 3.23 -7.89
C GLY A 27 -10.01 4.70 -7.97
N SER A 28 -11.21 4.94 -8.47
CA SER A 28 -11.85 6.26 -8.53
C SER A 28 -12.99 6.37 -7.50
N GLU A 29 -13.51 7.58 -7.29
CA GLU A 29 -14.69 7.79 -6.44
C GLU A 29 -15.83 6.83 -6.85
N GLY A 30 -16.23 5.96 -5.93
CA GLY A 30 -17.30 4.98 -6.13
C GLY A 30 -16.85 3.54 -6.49
N LYS A 31 -15.60 3.31 -6.92
CA LYS A 31 -15.08 1.96 -7.24
C LYS A 31 -13.65 1.75 -6.74
N LEU A 32 -13.50 1.53 -5.44
CA LEU A 32 -12.22 1.15 -4.83
C LEU A 32 -12.01 -0.37 -4.90
N THR A 33 -10.88 -0.78 -5.49
CA THR A 33 -10.45 -2.18 -5.49
C THR A 33 -9.36 -2.37 -4.44
N THR A 34 -9.57 -3.28 -3.49
CA THR A 34 -8.50 -3.68 -2.56
C THR A 34 -7.46 -4.51 -3.31
N ILE A 35 -6.25 -3.96 -3.42
CA ILE A 35 -5.13 -4.61 -4.10
C ILE A 35 -4.41 -5.57 -3.16
N LEU A 36 -4.14 -5.13 -1.92
CA LEU A 36 -3.42 -5.92 -0.93
C LEU A 36 -3.96 -5.68 0.48
N ARG A 37 -3.75 -6.68 1.33
CA ARG A 37 -3.96 -6.58 2.78
C ARG A 37 -2.78 -7.10 3.55
N LEU A 38 -2.39 -6.38 4.60
CA LEU A 38 -1.37 -6.80 5.55
C LEU A 38 -1.99 -6.95 6.92
N ASN A 39 -1.73 -8.08 7.57
CA ASN A 39 -2.26 -8.41 8.89
C ASN A 39 -1.12 -8.84 9.80
N GLY A 40 -1.16 -8.45 11.07
CA GLY A 40 -0.12 -8.82 12.02
C GLY A 40 0.03 -7.87 13.20
N ARG A 41 0.91 -8.25 14.13
CA ARG A 41 1.21 -7.47 15.34
C ARG A 41 2.00 -6.19 15.06
N SER A 42 2.82 -6.19 14.00
CA SER A 42 3.66 -5.03 13.64
C SER A 42 3.03 -4.14 12.55
N THR A 43 1.82 -4.47 12.12
CA THR A 43 1.12 -3.78 11.02
C THR A 43 0.84 -2.31 11.36
N ASP A 44 0.52 -1.99 12.61
CA ASP A 44 0.32 -0.60 13.03
C ASP A 44 1.62 0.21 12.96
N LYS A 45 2.76 -0.39 13.34
CA LYS A 45 4.09 0.24 13.24
C LYS A 45 4.47 0.53 11.79
N VAL A 46 4.19 -0.41 10.88
CA VAL A 46 4.39 -0.21 9.43
C VAL A 46 3.53 0.96 8.95
N PHE A 47 2.23 0.96 9.28
CA PHE A 47 1.30 2.00 8.85
C PHE A 47 1.71 3.40 9.35
N LYS A 48 2.03 3.51 10.64
CA LYS A 48 2.51 4.77 11.25
C LYS A 48 3.81 5.25 10.61
N GLY A 49 4.73 4.33 10.31
CA GLY A 49 5.97 4.64 9.59
C GLY A 49 5.72 5.25 8.22
N VAL A 50 4.82 4.65 7.44
CA VAL A 50 4.43 5.15 6.11
C VAL A 50 3.74 6.52 6.20
N ILE A 51 2.79 6.70 7.13
CA ILE A 51 2.14 8.01 7.33
C ILE A 51 3.18 9.07 7.65
N LYS A 52 4.08 8.81 8.60
CA LYS A 52 5.12 9.77 9.00
C LYS A 52 6.02 10.13 7.82
N ALA A 53 6.43 9.15 7.02
CA ALA A 53 7.28 9.37 5.86
C ALA A 53 6.59 10.20 4.76
N LEU A 54 5.32 9.89 4.45
CA LEU A 54 4.56 10.65 3.45
C LEU A 54 4.15 12.04 3.93
N ALA A 55 3.79 12.19 5.21
CA ALA A 55 3.37 13.47 5.79
C ALA A 55 4.49 14.52 5.73
N LYS A 56 5.75 14.10 5.97
CA LYS A 56 6.92 14.98 5.82
C LYS A 56 7.03 15.60 4.42
N GLN A 57 6.57 14.88 3.39
CA GLN A 57 6.64 15.29 1.99
C GLN A 57 5.32 15.91 1.47
N GLY A 58 4.34 16.15 2.36
CA GLY A 58 3.01 16.61 1.96
C GLY A 58 2.26 15.63 1.02
N ALA A 59 2.64 14.35 1.05
CA ALA A 59 2.21 13.35 0.07
C ALA A 59 1.01 12.49 0.52
N ILE A 60 0.30 12.94 1.55
CA ILE A 60 -0.80 12.20 2.14
C ILE A 60 -1.89 13.14 2.65
N ILE A 61 -3.15 12.79 2.43
CA ILE A 61 -4.31 13.57 2.87
C ILE A 61 -5.22 12.66 3.72
N PRO A 62 -5.54 13.04 4.97
CA PRO A 62 -6.50 12.29 5.78
C PRO A 62 -7.90 12.39 5.16
N SER A 63 -8.52 11.24 4.89
CA SER A 63 -9.91 11.17 4.44
C SER A 63 -10.85 10.81 5.60
N LYS A 64 -10.41 9.96 6.53
CA LYS A 64 -11.14 9.62 7.76
C LYS A 64 -10.15 9.20 8.83
N VAL A 65 -10.24 9.78 10.03
CA VAL A 65 -9.41 9.40 11.17
C VAL A 65 -10.31 9.23 12.40
N SER A 66 -10.38 8.01 12.92
CA SER A 66 -11.04 7.66 14.18
C SER A 66 -10.18 6.68 14.97
N GLU A 67 -10.56 6.37 16.21
CA GLU A 67 -9.79 5.43 17.06
C GLU A 67 -9.63 4.05 16.43
N ASP A 68 -10.68 3.53 15.80
CA ASP A 68 -10.69 2.17 15.23
C ASP A 68 -10.35 2.08 13.74
N ALA A 69 -10.30 3.21 13.04
CA ALA A 69 -10.10 3.25 11.60
C ALA A 69 -9.43 4.53 11.13
N GLN A 70 -8.38 4.39 10.33
CA GLN A 70 -7.72 5.51 9.68
C GLN A 70 -7.67 5.27 8.18
N VAL A 71 -7.97 6.28 7.37
CA VAL A 71 -8.01 6.24 5.91
C VAL A 71 -7.34 7.48 5.37
N TYR A 72 -6.38 7.26 4.48
CA TYR A 72 -5.61 8.32 3.85
C TYR A 72 -5.55 8.13 2.35
N ALA A 73 -5.69 9.23 1.61
CA ALA A 73 -5.35 9.31 0.20
C ALA A 73 -3.84 9.58 0.08
N ILE A 74 -3.20 8.94 -0.89
CA ILE A 74 -1.77 9.07 -1.19
C ILE A 74 -1.63 9.85 -2.50
N ARG A 75 -0.63 10.73 -2.57
CA ARG A 75 -0.30 11.46 -3.81
C ARG A 75 -0.04 10.48 -4.97
N GLU A 76 -0.55 10.82 -6.15
CA GLU A 76 -0.64 9.90 -7.30
C GLU A 76 0.70 9.29 -7.71
N ASP A 77 1.78 10.08 -7.66
CA ASP A 77 3.15 9.67 -8.00
C ASP A 77 3.75 8.66 -7.01
N LEU A 78 3.35 8.72 -5.74
CA LEU A 78 3.89 7.89 -4.67
C LEU A 78 3.00 6.68 -4.35
N GLY A 79 1.75 6.66 -4.80
CA GLY A 79 0.82 5.54 -4.65
C GLY A 79 1.47 4.19 -5.01
N PRO A 80 2.00 4.03 -6.24
CA PRO A 80 2.63 2.78 -6.65
C PRO A 80 3.85 2.38 -5.82
N VAL A 81 4.68 3.36 -5.43
CA VAL A 81 5.85 3.14 -4.58
C VAL A 81 5.45 2.56 -3.22
N ILE A 82 4.39 3.11 -2.62
CA ILE A 82 3.87 2.64 -1.33
C ILE A 82 3.20 1.26 -1.46
N GLY A 83 2.46 1.02 -2.55
CA GLY A 83 1.90 -0.30 -2.84
C GLY A 83 2.98 -1.38 -2.93
N ALA A 84 4.07 -1.12 -3.67
CA ALA A 84 5.22 -2.00 -3.76
C ALA A 84 5.91 -2.21 -2.40
N TYR A 85 6.14 -1.14 -1.64
CA TYR A 85 6.70 -1.20 -0.30
C TYR A 85 5.88 -2.13 0.61
N PHE A 86 4.55 -2.06 0.57
CA PHE A 86 3.69 -2.95 1.35
C PHE A 86 3.82 -4.43 0.96
N ILE A 87 4.02 -4.73 -0.32
CA ILE A 87 4.28 -6.12 -0.76
C ILE A 87 5.58 -6.63 -0.12
N LEU A 88 6.63 -5.83 -0.15
CA LEU A 88 7.97 -6.22 0.34
C LEU A 88 8.00 -6.33 1.88
N VAL A 89 7.34 -5.42 2.59
CA VAL A 89 7.36 -5.39 4.07
C VAL A 89 6.46 -6.46 4.71
N ARG A 90 5.61 -7.15 3.92
CA ARG A 90 4.62 -8.13 4.40
C ARG A 90 5.19 -9.20 5.34
N ARG A 91 6.45 -9.58 5.15
CA ARG A 91 7.15 -10.60 5.97
C ARG A 91 8.43 -10.06 6.62
N ALA A 92 8.55 -8.74 6.72
CA ALA A 92 9.72 -8.12 7.31
C ALA A 92 9.84 -8.45 8.80
N ARG A 93 11.02 -8.88 9.21
CA ARG A 93 11.35 -9.11 10.62
C ARG A 93 11.78 -7.81 11.31
N ASN A 94 12.47 -6.92 10.60
CA ASN A 94 12.98 -5.65 11.11
C ASN A 94 12.24 -4.47 10.45
N ILE A 95 11.15 -4.02 11.07
CA ILE A 95 10.31 -2.93 10.52
C ILE A 95 11.03 -1.58 10.55
N GLU A 96 11.91 -1.34 11.52
CA GLU A 96 12.65 -0.07 11.64
C GLU A 96 13.59 0.13 10.46
N LYS A 97 14.31 -0.91 10.03
CA LYS A 97 15.16 -0.87 8.83
C LYS A 97 14.34 -0.53 7.58
N TRP A 98 13.15 -1.11 7.42
CA TRP A 98 12.27 -0.81 6.29
C TRP A 98 11.70 0.61 6.34
N ASN A 99 11.38 1.11 7.53
CA ASN A 99 10.97 2.50 7.70
C ASN A 99 12.09 3.47 7.35
N ASN A 100 13.34 3.20 7.76
CA ASN A 100 14.49 4.03 7.39
C ASN A 100 14.72 4.00 5.88
N PHE A 101 14.66 2.82 5.27
CA PHE A 101 14.74 2.68 3.81
C PHE A 101 13.67 3.50 3.10
N LEU A 102 12.42 3.47 3.57
CA LEU A 102 11.33 4.25 2.98
C LEU A 102 11.59 5.76 3.09
N ASN A 103 12.06 6.26 4.24
CA ASN A 103 12.41 7.68 4.38
C ASN A 103 13.49 8.08 3.36
N ASN A 104 14.59 7.33 3.29
CA ASN A 104 15.67 7.61 2.35
C ASN A 104 15.21 7.54 0.88
N LEU A 105 14.31 6.60 0.55
CA LEU A 105 13.72 6.50 -0.78
C LEU A 105 12.88 7.73 -1.14
N LEU A 106 12.07 8.23 -0.20
CA LEU A 106 11.22 9.41 -0.40
C LEU A 106 12.02 10.72 -0.33
N GLU A 107 13.20 10.71 0.28
CA GLU A 107 14.19 11.80 0.26
C GLU A 107 15.11 11.74 -0.97
N GLU A 108 14.73 10.95 -1.99
CA GLU A 108 15.43 10.82 -3.28
C GLU A 108 16.88 10.31 -3.20
N GLN A 109 17.29 9.74 -2.06
CA GLN A 109 18.63 9.18 -1.89
C GLN A 109 18.88 7.94 -2.75
N TYR A 110 17.82 7.34 -3.30
CA TYR A 110 17.88 6.18 -4.18
C TYR A 110 17.18 6.44 -5.53
N VAL A 111 17.78 7.33 -6.31
CA VAL A 111 17.30 7.68 -7.65
C VAL A 111 17.11 6.41 -8.50
N GLY A 112 15.92 6.23 -9.07
CA GLY A 112 15.55 5.07 -9.89
C GLY A 112 14.85 3.92 -9.15
N ILE A 113 15.03 3.78 -7.83
CA ILE A 113 14.32 2.73 -7.06
C ILE A 113 12.82 2.99 -7.04
N ALA A 114 12.38 4.25 -6.92
CA ALA A 114 10.96 4.60 -6.98
C ALA A 114 10.31 4.12 -8.29
N LYS A 115 11.00 4.32 -9.42
CA LYS A 115 10.55 3.82 -10.74
C LYS A 115 10.48 2.30 -10.78
N ALA A 116 11.52 1.62 -10.26
CA ALA A 116 11.53 0.16 -10.17
C ALA A 116 10.37 -0.37 -9.32
N PHE A 117 10.04 0.30 -8.22
CA PHE A 117 8.91 -0.05 -7.35
C PHE A 117 7.57 0.11 -8.06
N SER A 118 7.37 1.21 -8.79
CA SER A 118 6.14 1.41 -9.58
C SER A 118 5.95 0.31 -10.61
N VAL A 119 7.00 -0.02 -11.38
CA VAL A 119 6.97 -1.12 -12.36
C VAL A 119 6.73 -2.46 -11.67
N PHE A 120 7.38 -2.71 -10.54
CA PHE A 120 7.18 -3.93 -9.76
C PHE A 120 5.74 -4.10 -9.29
N LEU A 121 5.09 -3.03 -8.79
CA LEU A 121 3.69 -3.11 -8.38
C LEU A 121 2.78 -3.44 -9.56
N GLU A 122 2.98 -2.78 -10.69
CA GLU A 122 2.19 -3.02 -11.90
C GLU A 122 2.30 -4.47 -12.36
N LEU A 123 3.53 -4.99 -12.47
CA LEU A 123 3.78 -6.39 -12.81
C LEU A 123 3.15 -7.35 -11.80
N ALA A 124 3.28 -7.06 -10.50
CA ALA A 124 2.70 -7.90 -9.46
C ALA A 124 1.16 -7.96 -9.60
N ILE A 125 0.51 -6.81 -9.83
CA ILE A 125 -0.94 -6.74 -10.05
C ILE A 125 -1.33 -7.53 -11.29
N GLU A 126 -0.60 -7.38 -12.40
CA GLU A 126 -0.92 -8.04 -13.66
C GLU A 126 -0.77 -9.57 -13.55
N LEU A 127 0.33 -10.04 -12.98
CA LEU A 127 0.55 -11.45 -12.67
C LEU A 127 -0.54 -12.01 -11.75
N SER A 128 -1.04 -11.20 -10.82
CA SER A 128 -2.08 -11.65 -9.90
C SER A 128 -3.44 -11.89 -10.56
N LYS A 129 -3.73 -11.19 -11.66
CA LYS A 129 -4.96 -11.39 -12.45
C LYS A 129 -4.88 -12.65 -13.31
N SER A 130 -3.68 -13.04 -13.75
CA SER A 130 -3.48 -14.23 -14.58
C SER A 130 -3.43 -15.54 -13.78
N MET A 131 -3.34 -15.47 -12.45
CA MET A 131 -3.36 -16.64 -11.59
C MET A 131 -4.79 -17.18 -11.38
N PRO A 132 -5.01 -18.51 -11.41
CA PRO A 132 -6.32 -19.10 -11.21
C PRO A 132 -6.87 -18.77 -9.82
N LYS A 133 -8.07 -18.17 -9.77
CA LYS A 133 -8.76 -17.84 -8.53
C LYS A 133 -9.24 -19.11 -7.82
N ARG A 134 -8.84 -19.33 -6.56
CA ARG A 134 -9.41 -20.43 -5.76
C ARG A 134 -10.88 -20.14 -5.45
N PRO A 135 -11.78 -21.14 -5.48
CA PRO A 135 -13.22 -20.95 -5.21
C PRO A 135 -13.56 -20.46 -3.79
N ARG A 136 -12.58 -20.32 -2.88
CA ARG A 136 -12.76 -19.83 -1.50
C ARG A 136 -11.91 -18.60 -1.13
N SER A 137 -11.12 -18.02 -2.04
CA SER A 137 -10.33 -16.82 -1.68
C SER A 137 -11.17 -15.56 -1.85
N LYS A 138 -11.27 -14.75 -0.79
CA LYS A 138 -11.80 -13.38 -0.87
C LYS A 138 -11.07 -12.64 -2.01
N SER A 139 -11.83 -11.95 -2.87
CA SER A 139 -11.33 -11.30 -4.10
C SER A 139 -10.36 -10.15 -3.79
N TYR A 140 -9.07 -10.45 -3.64
CA TYR A 140 -7.99 -9.45 -3.68
C TYR A 140 -7.09 -9.74 -4.88
N ALA A 141 -6.61 -8.68 -5.55
CA ALA A 141 -5.70 -8.82 -6.69
C ALA A 141 -4.45 -9.58 -6.22
N LEU A 142 -3.69 -9.02 -5.28
CA LEU A 142 -2.56 -9.71 -4.68
C LEU A 142 -3.05 -10.61 -3.54
N SER A 143 -3.53 -11.81 -3.92
CA SER A 143 -3.82 -12.93 -2.99
C SER A 143 -2.68 -13.95 -3.04
N PRO A 144 -1.56 -13.72 -2.34
CA PRO A 144 -0.43 -14.63 -2.39
C PRO A 144 -0.77 -15.96 -1.72
N ILE A 145 -0.53 -17.05 -2.46
CA ILE A 145 -0.39 -18.39 -1.89
C ILE A 145 0.89 -18.38 -1.06
N VAL A 146 0.79 -18.77 0.20
CA VAL A 146 1.96 -19.22 0.98
C VAL A 146 1.61 -20.53 1.60
#